data_AF-A0A968PSP2-F1
#
_entry.id   AF-A0A968PSP2-F1
#
_cell.length_a   1.000
_cell.length_b   1.000
_cell.length_c   1.000
_cell.angle_alpha   90.00
_cell.angle_beta   90.00
_cell.angle_gamma   90.00
#
_symmetry.space_group_name_H-M   'P 1'
#
loop_
_entity.id
_entity.type
_entity.pdbx_description
1 polymer ?
#
loop_
_entity_poly.entity_id
_entity_poly.type
_entity_poly.pdbx_seq_one_letter_code
_entity_poly.pdbx_strand_id
1 'polypeptide(L)'
;MSLFSKLITPAQLQNLAGDRSYERGEAYFRQGHVQSLMESGDEITATVVGTEPYEVMLRAESRKLGLSVTVRLGWMATFVNTA
;
A
#
# COMPACT_ATOMS: atom_id res chain seq x y z
N MET A 1 -15.90 13.32 4.78
CA MET A 1 -15.88 11.92 4.32
C MET A 1 -14.73 11.80 3.33
N SER A 2 -13.74 10.96 3.62
CA SER A 2 -12.55 10.77 2.77
C SER A 2 -12.92 10.08 1.46
N LEU A 3 -12.31 10.50 0.35
CA LEU A 3 -12.48 9.88 -0.98
C LEU A 3 -11.95 8.43 -0.96
N PHE A 4 -10.90 8.23 -0.17
CA PHE A 4 -10.22 6.96 0.05
C PHE A 4 -11.16 5.85 0.53
N SER A 5 -11.98 6.14 1.55
CA SER A 5 -12.95 5.18 2.11
C SER A 5 -14.01 4.68 1.11
N LYS A 6 -14.28 5.45 0.05
CA LYS A 6 -15.23 5.08 -1.01
C LYS A 6 -14.58 4.34 -2.19
N LEU A 7 -13.27 4.46 -2.33
CA LEU A 7 -12.50 3.90 -3.45
C LEU A 7 -11.71 2.66 -3.09
N ILE A 8 -11.58 2.32 -1.80
CA ILE A 8 -10.91 1.10 -1.36
C ILE A 8 -11.91 -0.05 -1.33
N THR A 9 -11.76 -0.95 -2.29
CA THR A 9 -12.33 -2.29 -2.28
C THR A 9 -11.20 -3.31 -2.37
N PRO A 10 -11.38 -4.55 -1.84
CA PRO A 10 -10.37 -5.61 -2.00
C PRO A 10 -9.98 -5.83 -3.47
N ALA A 11 -10.97 -5.78 -4.39
CA ALA A 11 -10.73 -5.93 -5.82
C ALA A 11 -9.85 -4.79 -6.39
N GLN A 12 -10.07 -3.54 -5.97
CA GLN A 12 -9.24 -2.43 -6.41
C GLN A 12 -7.82 -2.49 -5.83
N LEU A 13 -7.68 -2.92 -4.58
CA LEU A 13 -6.37 -3.17 -3.97
C LEU A 13 -5.60 -4.29 -4.68
N GLN A 14 -6.29 -5.38 -5.02
CA GLN A 14 -5.70 -6.49 -5.77
C GLN A 14 -5.29 -6.07 -7.18
N ASN A 15 -6.14 -5.35 -7.90
CA ASN A 15 -5.80 -4.82 -9.23
C ASN A 15 -4.61 -3.86 -9.19
N LEU A 16 -4.49 -3.04 -8.14
CA LEU A 16 -3.41 -2.06 -7.99
C LEU A 16 -2.07 -2.72 -7.62
N ALA A 17 -2.09 -3.68 -6.68
CA ALA A 17 -0.89 -4.35 -6.21
C ALA A 17 -0.43 -5.49 -7.14
N GLY A 18 -1.36 -6.05 -7.92
CA GLY A 18 -1.21 -7.32 -8.61
C GLY A 18 -1.33 -8.51 -7.64
N ASP A 19 -1.76 -9.66 -8.17
CA ASP A 19 -2.12 -10.85 -7.39
C ASP A 19 -1.04 -11.26 -6.38
N ARG A 20 0.22 -11.33 -6.83
CA ARG A 20 1.35 -11.77 -6.00
C ARG A 20 1.67 -10.81 -4.86
N SER A 21 1.54 -9.51 -5.09
CA SER A 21 1.82 -8.51 -4.04
C SER A 21 0.66 -8.42 -3.06
N TYR A 22 -0.57 -8.59 -3.55
CA TYR A 22 -1.78 -8.61 -2.73
C TYR A 22 -1.76 -9.80 -1.75
N GLU A 23 -1.52 -11.03 -2.23
CA GLU A 23 -1.38 -12.22 -1.38
C GLU A 23 -0.28 -12.04 -0.33
N ARG A 24 0.88 -11.51 -0.71
CA ARG A 24 1.97 -11.24 0.23
C ARG A 24 1.59 -10.20 1.27
N GLY A 25 0.90 -9.13 0.86
CA GLY A 25 0.39 -8.11 1.76
C GLY A 25 -0.57 -8.68 2.81
N GLU A 26 -1.51 -9.53 2.39
CA GLU A 26 -2.42 -10.23 3.30
C GLU A 26 -1.66 -11.16 4.26
N ALA A 27 -0.68 -11.91 3.76
CA ALA A 27 0.15 -12.78 4.59
C ALA A 27 0.92 -11.97 5.66
N TYR A 28 1.55 -10.86 5.28
CA TYR A 28 2.25 -9.98 6.21
C TYR A 28 1.32 -9.35 7.24
N PHE A 29 0.11 -8.96 6.84
CA PHE A 29 -0.89 -8.44 7.77
C PHE A 29 -1.30 -9.50 8.79
N ARG A 30 -1.64 -10.72 8.34
CA ARG A 30 -2.04 -11.84 9.22
C ARG A 30 -0.93 -12.28 10.18
N GLN A 31 0.33 -12.14 9.76
CA GLN A 31 1.51 -12.47 10.56
C GLN A 31 1.95 -11.34 11.50
N GLY A 32 1.28 -10.18 11.49
CA GLY A 32 1.62 -9.03 12.36
C GLY A 32 2.85 -8.23 11.91
N HIS A 33 3.30 -8.42 10.67
CA HIS A 33 4.42 -7.67 10.09
C HIS A 33 4.02 -6.25 9.67
N VAL A 34 2.73 -6.01 9.42
CA VAL A 34 2.22 -4.66 9.12
C VAL A 34 2.02 -3.90 10.43
N GLN A 35 2.83 -2.87 10.64
CA GLN A 35 2.82 -2.01 11.81
C GLN A 35 2.60 -0.55 11.41
N SER A 36 2.27 0.30 12.39
CA SER A 36 2.11 1.74 12.21
C SER A 36 1.18 2.12 11.04
N LEU A 37 0.09 1.37 10.86
CA LEU A 37 -0.93 1.67 9.87
C LEU A 37 -1.63 2.98 10.28
N MET A 38 -1.48 4.02 9.47
CA MET A 38 -2.04 5.33 9.72
C MET A 38 -2.80 5.82 8.49
N GLU A 39 -4.02 6.30 8.70
CA GLU A 39 -4.81 7.00 7.68
C GLU A 39 -4.73 8.50 7.92
N SER A 40 -4.42 9.26 6.87
CA SER A 40 -4.36 10.71 6.87
C SER A 40 -5.01 11.26 5.60
N GLY A 41 -6.29 11.63 5.70
CA GLY A 41 -7.04 12.23 4.60
C GLY A 41 -7.28 11.24 3.46
N ASP A 42 -6.54 11.41 2.36
CA ASP A 42 -6.60 10.55 1.18
C ASP A 42 -5.34 9.67 1.05
N GLU A 43 -4.60 9.50 2.15
CA GLU A 43 -3.38 8.69 2.22
C GLU A 43 -3.48 7.65 3.34
N ILE A 44 -3.02 6.43 3.08
CA ILE A 44 -2.71 5.42 4.09
C ILE A 44 -1.23 5.10 4.02
N THR A 45 -0.55 5.16 5.16
CA THR A 45 0.82 4.70 5.31
C THR A 45 0.88 3.49 6.23
N ALA A 46 1.81 2.58 5.98
CA ALA A 46 2.09 1.43 6.81
C ALA A 46 3.58 1.12 6.79
N THR A 47 4.11 0.66 7.92
CA THR A 47 5.47 0.10 7.98
C THR A 47 5.37 -1.41 7.98
N VAL A 48 5.95 -2.06 6.98
CA VAL A 48 6.02 -3.53 6.92
C VAL A 48 7.39 -3.97 7.44
N VAL A 49 7.38 -4.68 8.55
CA VAL A 49 8.58 -5.22 9.21
C VAL A 49 8.79 -6.66 8.74
N GLY A 50 9.43 -6.82 7.57
CA GLY A 50 9.86 -8.12 7.06
C GLY A 50 11.32 -8.42 7.41
N THR A 51 12.08 -9.00 6.47
CA THR A 51 13.55 -9.13 6.58
C THR A 51 14.21 -7.77 6.73
N GLU A 52 13.71 -6.78 5.99
CA GLU A 52 14.09 -5.37 6.09
C GLU A 52 12.81 -4.54 6.20
N PRO A 53 12.76 -3.53 7.09
CA PRO A 53 11.59 -2.69 7.23
C PRO A 53 11.45 -1.76 6.01
N TYR A 54 10.26 -1.73 5.43
CA TYR A 54 9.91 -0.82 4.35
C TYR A 54 8.58 -0.13 4.62
N GLU A 55 8.40 1.05 4.03
CA GLU A 55 7.20 1.85 4.17
C GLU A 55 6.34 1.70 2.91
N VAL A 56 5.05 1.46 3.10
CA VAL A 56 4.05 1.39 2.03
C VAL A 56 3.11 2.57 2.17
N MET A 57 2.86 3.24 1.07
CA MET A 57 1.94 4.37 1.00
C MET A 57 0.92 4.12 -0.10
N LEU A 58 -0.36 4.22 0.26
CA LEU A 58 -1.49 4.23 -0.65
C LEU A 58 -2.05 5.64 -0.69
N ARG A 59 -2.25 6.20 -1.89
CA ARG A 59 -2.88 7.50 -2.07
C ARG A 59 -4.09 7.39 -2.98
N ALA A 60 -5.19 8.02 -2.60
CA ALA A 60 -6.32 8.25 -3.48
C ALA A 60 -6.16 9.62 -4.15
N GLU A 61 -5.99 9.63 -5.46
CA GLU A 61 -6.11 10.83 -6.28
C GLU A 61 -7.47 10.81 -6.98
N SER A 62 -7.98 11.96 -7.42
CA SER A 62 -9.31 12.11 -8.02
C SER A 62 -9.65 10.98 -9.03
N ARG A 63 -10.46 10.00 -8.58
CA ARG A 63 -10.90 8.74 -9.25
C ARG A 63 -9.86 7.62 -9.44
N LYS A 64 -8.65 7.72 -8.91
CA LYS A 64 -7.61 6.69 -9.05
C LYS A 64 -6.92 6.39 -7.72
N LEU A 65 -6.58 5.13 -7.49
CA LEU A 65 -5.69 4.75 -6.39
C LEU A 65 -4.27 4.61 -6.93
N GLY A 66 -3.30 5.14 -6.19
CA GLY A 66 -1.88 4.96 -6.42
C GLY A 66 -1.25 4.19 -5.26
N LEU A 67 -0.33 3.29 -5.57
CA LEU A 67 0.49 2.57 -4.60
C LEU A 67 1.94 3.03 -4.75
N SER A 68 2.63 3.22 -3.64
CA SER A 68 4.05 3.52 -3.60
C SER A 68 4.71 2.75 -2.47
N VAL A 69 5.91 2.22 -2.72
CA VAL A 69 6.67 1.45 -1.73
C VAL A 69 8.06 2.06 -1.63
N THR A 70 8.45 2.43 -0.41
CA THR A 70 9.76 3.02 -0.12
C THR A 70 10.55 2.07 0.77
N VAL A 71 11.65 1.52 0.24
CA VAL A 71 12.60 0.73 1.03
C VAL A 71 13.65 1.68 1.60
N ARG A 72 13.90 1.64 2.92
CA ARG A 72 14.81 2.58 3.60
C ARG A 72 16.30 2.46 3.21
N LEU A 73 16.66 1.57 2.28
CA LEU A 73 18.03 1.32 1.82
C LEU A 73 18.49 2.15 0.61
N GLY A 74 17.80 3.24 0.27
CA GLY A 74 18.18 4.10 -0.86
C GLY A 74 17.87 3.50 -2.24
N TRP A 75 17.21 2.34 -2.30
CA TRP A 75 16.64 1.77 -3.53
C TRP A 75 15.17 2.19 -3.61
N MET A 76 14.88 3.20 -4.41
CA MET A 76 13.50 3.55 -4.74
C MET A 76 12.93 2.48 -5.66
N ALA A 77 12.23 1.49 -5.10
CA ALA A 77 11.32 0.66 -5.87
C ALA A 77 10.01 1.43 -6.08
N THR A 78 10.05 2.46 -6.91
CA THR A 78 8.83 3.11 -7.41
C THR A 78 8.13 2.11 -8.33
N PHE A 79 7.23 1.29 -7.77
CA PHE A 79 6.20 0.66 -8.59
C PHE A 79 5.15 1.71 -8.93
N VAL A 80 5.43 2.44 -10.00
CA VAL A 80 4.41 3.19 -10.75
C VAL A 80 4.18 2.41 -12.04
N ASN A 81 2.99 1.85 -12.15
CA ASN A 81 2.40 1.45 -13.42
C ASN A 81 0.90 1.70 -13.26
N THR A 82 0.27 2.77 -13.76
CA THR A 82 0.27 3.43 -15.10
C THR A 82 -0.31 2.57 -16.20
N ALA A 83 -1.63 2.39 -16.19
CA ALA A 83 -2.54 2.64 -17.32
C ALA A 83 -3.98 2.54 -16.82
#